data_AF-A0A1H3AEZ4-F1
#
_entry.id   AF-A0A1H3AEZ4-F1
#
_cell.length_a   1.000
_cell.length_b   1.000
_cell.length_c   1.000
_cell.angle_alpha   90.00
_cell.angle_beta   90.00
_cell.angle_gamma   90.00
#
_symmetry.space_group_name_H-M   'P 1'
#
loop_
_entity.id
_entity.type
_entity.pdbx_description
1 polymer ?
#
loop_
_entity_poly.entity_id
_entity_poly.type
_entity_poly.pdbx_seq_one_letter_code
_entity_poly.pdbx_strand_id
1 'polypeptide(L)'
;MGTINERVRTVASMAGMDRLVRETPIGSNRWRTVLYNKDVRISTDEIEALGALYPSYRWWMVSGEIAPEIGQTSPEFDEANRNLANPNAR
;
A
#
# COMPACT_ATOMS: atom_id res chain seq x y z
N MET A 1 15.12 2.17 0.91
CA MET A 1 13.96 2.46 0.04
C MET A 1 13.61 1.17 -0.70
N GLY A 2 12.48 0.55 -0.40
CA GLY A 2 12.09 -0.71 -1.03
C GLY A 2 11.76 -0.52 -2.51
N THR A 3 11.80 -1.61 -3.28
CA THR A 3 11.35 -1.68 -4.67
C THR A 3 9.85 -1.34 -4.78
N ILE A 4 9.39 -1.00 -5.98
CA ILE A 4 7.95 -0.82 -6.25
C ILE A 4 7.13 -2.05 -5.81
N ASN A 5 7.66 -3.26 -6.03
CA ASN A 5 6.98 -4.49 -5.65
C ASN A 5 6.80 -4.61 -4.13
N GLU A 6 7.81 -4.19 -3.35
CA GLU A 6 7.74 -4.21 -1.89
C GLU A 6 6.71 -3.20 -1.38
N ARG A 7 6.70 -1.97 -1.92
CA ARG A 7 5.75 -0.93 -1.50
C ARG A 7 4.30 -1.30 -1.81
N VAL A 8 4.04 -1.84 -3.00
CA VAL A 8 2.70 -2.34 -3.37
C VAL A 8 2.28 -3.47 -2.42
N ARG A 9 3.18 -4.41 -2.10
CA ARG A 9 2.89 -5.49 -1.14
C ARG A 9 2.59 -4.95 0.26
N THR A 10 3.29 -3.91 0.71
CA THR A 10 2.99 -3.25 1.97
C THR A 10 1.54 -2.75 1.98
N VAL A 11 1.12 -1.99 0.96
CA VAL A 11 -0.27 -1.47 0.88
C VAL A 11 -1.28 -2.60 0.75
N ALA A 12 -1.01 -3.61 -0.07
CA ALA A 12 -1.88 -4.79 -0.20
C ALA A 12 -2.04 -5.53 1.13
N SER A 13 -0.97 -5.65 1.91
CA SER A 13 -1.01 -6.32 3.22
C SER A 13 -1.82 -5.53 4.24
N MET A 14 -1.76 -4.20 4.20
CA MET A 14 -2.60 -3.32 5.02
C MET A 14 -4.08 -3.42 4.67
N ALA A 15 -4.40 -3.61 3.38
CA ALA A 15 -5.77 -3.79 2.92
C ALA A 15 -6.37 -5.11 3.45
N GLY A 16 -5.57 -6.17 3.44
CA GLY A 16 -6.01 -7.51 3.80
C GLY A 16 -6.81 -8.21 2.70
N MET A 17 -6.73 -9.54 2.67
CA MET A 17 -7.31 -10.37 1.59
C MET A 17 -8.81 -10.12 1.36
N ASP A 18 -9.58 -10.01 2.43
CA ASP A 18 -11.03 -9.80 2.38
C ASP A 18 -11.39 -8.50 1.64
N ARG A 19 -10.76 -7.39 2.02
CA ARG A 19 -10.98 -6.09 1.40
C ARG A 19 -10.55 -6.08 -0.06
N LEU A 20 -9.38 -6.64 -0.35
CA LEU A 20 -8.84 -6.72 -1.70
C LEU A 20 -9.79 -7.47 -2.65
N VAL A 21 -10.33 -8.61 -2.23
CA VAL A 21 -11.25 -9.40 -3.07
C VAL A 21 -12.61 -8.72 -3.23
N ARG A 22 -13.09 -8.03 -2.20
CA ARG A 22 -14.39 -7.35 -2.22
C ARG A 22 -14.38 -6.06 -3.04
N GLU A 23 -13.31 -5.29 -2.93
CA GLU A 23 -13.27 -3.89 -3.42
C GLU A 23 -12.39 -3.71 -4.67
N THR A 24 -11.75 -4.78 -5.16
CA THR A 24 -10.99 -4.74 -6.42
C THR A 24 -11.54 -5.75 -7.43
N PRO A 25 -11.39 -5.51 -8.74
CA PRO A 25 -11.76 -6.51 -9.75
C PRO A 25 -10.80 -7.71 -9.79
N ILE A 26 -9.76 -7.73 -8.95
CA ILE A 26 -8.70 -8.74 -8.95
C ILE A 26 -9.09 -9.90 -8.04
N GLY A 27 -9.03 -11.12 -8.58
CA GLY A 27 -9.43 -12.33 -7.87
C GLY A 27 -8.49 -12.71 -6.71
N SER A 28 -9.03 -13.46 -5.76
CA SER A 28 -8.32 -13.94 -4.55
C SER A 28 -7.02 -14.70 -4.85
N ASN A 29 -7.00 -15.52 -5.89
CA ASN A 29 -5.79 -16.23 -6.31
C ASN A 29 -4.65 -15.28 -6.68
N ARG A 30 -4.96 -14.19 -7.40
CA ARG A 30 -3.96 -13.21 -7.79
C ARG A 30 -3.44 -12.45 -6.57
N TRP A 31 -4.33 -12.00 -5.68
CA TRP A 31 -3.92 -11.38 -4.42
C TRP A 31 -3.09 -12.30 -3.53
N ARG A 32 -3.42 -13.59 -3.47
CA ARG A 32 -2.64 -14.59 -2.74
C ARG A 32 -1.22 -14.70 -3.30
N THR A 33 -1.07 -14.73 -4.62
CA THR A 33 0.25 -14.74 -5.25
C THR A 33 1.00 -13.44 -4.98
N VAL A 34 0.35 -12.28 -5.12
CA VAL A 34 0.98 -10.96 -4.87
C VAL A 34 1.49 -10.84 -3.42
N LEU A 35 0.68 -11.28 -2.44
CA LEU A 35 1.01 -11.18 -1.03
C LEU A 35 2.07 -12.18 -0.57
N TYR A 36 2.03 -13.41 -1.06
CA TYR A 36 2.84 -14.50 -0.49
C TYR A 36 3.98 -15.00 -1.39
N ASN A 37 3.98 -14.69 -2.70
CA ASN A 37 5.07 -15.02 -3.60
C ASN A 37 5.93 -13.78 -3.88
N LYS A 38 7.13 -13.71 -3.31
CA LYS A 38 8.05 -12.57 -3.47
C LYS A 38 8.61 -12.44 -4.89
N ASP A 39 8.66 -13.52 -5.64
CA ASP A 39 9.19 -13.57 -7.01
C ASP A 39 8.16 -13.16 -8.07
N VAL A 40 6.88 -13.06 -7.69
CA VAL A 40 5.85 -12.63 -8.64
C VAL A 40 6.05 -11.16 -9.02
N ARG A 41 5.94 -10.89 -10.32
CA ARG A 41 5.86 -9.53 -10.83
C ARG A 41 4.46 -8.96 -10.59
N ILE A 42 4.45 -7.73 -10.07
CA ILE A 42 3.25 -6.92 -9.91
C ILE A 42 2.98 -6.20 -11.22
N SER A 43 1.75 -6.26 -11.70
CA SER A 43 1.27 -5.55 -12.90
C SER A 43 0.75 -4.16 -12.53
N THR A 44 0.44 -3.37 -13.56
CA THR A 44 -0.23 -2.09 -13.38
C THR A 44 -1.62 -2.23 -12.76
N ASP A 45 -2.32 -3.35 -12.97
CA ASP A 45 -3.67 -3.57 -12.43
C ASP A 45 -3.69 -3.57 -10.90
N GLU A 46 -2.70 -4.23 -10.27
CA GLU A 46 -2.58 -4.21 -8.81
C GLU A 46 -2.28 -2.80 -8.28
N ILE A 47 -1.45 -2.05 -8.99
CA ILE A 47 -1.08 -0.68 -8.62
C ILE A 47 -2.30 0.25 -8.73
N GLU A 48 -3.08 0.13 -9.80
CA GLU A 48 -4.30 0.91 -10.02
C GLU A 48 -5.37 0.57 -8.99
N ALA A 49 -5.59 -0.73 -8.73
CA ALA A 49 -6.55 -1.19 -7.73
C ALA A 49 -6.21 -0.66 -6.33
N LEU A 50 -4.95 -0.79 -5.90
CA LEU A 50 -4.51 -0.25 -4.61
C LEU A 50 -4.51 1.27 -4.60
N GLY A 51 -4.19 1.91 -5.72
CA GLY A 51 -4.28 3.37 -5.85
C GLY A 51 -5.71 3.87 -5.68
N ALA A 52 -6.72 3.12 -6.11
CA ALA A 52 -8.12 3.43 -5.85
C ALA A 52 -8.47 3.27 -4.35
N LEU A 53 -7.99 2.21 -3.70
CA LEU A 53 -8.25 1.92 -2.29
C LEU A 53 -7.50 2.85 -1.31
N TYR A 54 -6.29 3.27 -1.70
CA TYR A 54 -5.38 4.10 -0.91
C TYR A 54 -4.85 5.28 -1.75
N PRO A 55 -5.69 6.29 -2.05
CA PRO A 55 -5.31 7.41 -2.90
C PRO A 55 -4.11 8.20 -2.39
N SER A 56 -3.94 8.29 -1.06
CA SER A 56 -2.82 8.97 -0.41
C SER A 56 -1.48 8.26 -0.62
N TYR A 57 -1.47 6.98 -0.98
CA TYR A 57 -0.23 6.20 -1.15
C TYR A 57 0.16 6.02 -2.61
N ARG A 58 -0.54 6.63 -3.57
CA ARG A 58 -0.28 6.45 -5.02
C ARG A 58 1.13 6.86 -5.40
N TRP A 59 1.53 8.07 -5.00
CA TRP A 59 2.84 8.60 -5.29
C TRP A 59 3.92 7.71 -4.67
N TRP A 60 3.79 7.42 -3.38
CA TRP A 60 4.73 6.59 -2.66
C TRP A 60 4.85 5.17 -3.23
N MET A 61 3.76 4.53 -3.65
CA MET A 61 3.84 3.21 -4.29
C MET A 61 4.72 3.25 -5.54
N VAL A 62 4.60 4.28 -6.39
CA VAL A 62 5.30 4.35 -7.67
C VAL A 62 6.71 4.95 -7.57
N SER A 63 6.86 6.11 -6.93
CA SER A 63 8.14 6.83 -6.82
C SER A 63 8.97 6.39 -5.59
N GLY A 64 8.31 5.94 -4.53
CA GLY A 64 8.92 5.73 -3.21
C GLY A 64 9.13 7.02 -2.42
N GLU A 65 8.72 8.16 -2.96
CA GLU A 65 8.78 9.47 -2.31
C GLU A 65 7.43 9.80 -1.65
N ILE A 66 7.43 10.83 -0.81
CA ILE A 66 6.22 11.40 -0.21
C ILE A 66 6.13 12.88 -0.56
N ALA A 67 4.91 13.39 -0.64
CA ALA A 67 4.58 14.80 -0.77
C ALA A 67 3.39 15.12 0.16
N PRO A 68 3.62 15.18 1.49
CA PRO A 68 2.56 15.38 2.48
C PRO A 68 1.74 16.66 2.24
N GLU A 69 2.35 17.68 1.66
CA GLU A 69 1.73 18.96 1.31
C GLU A 69 0.58 18.84 0.31
N ILE A 70 0.55 17.77 -0.51
CA ILE A 70 -0.55 17.44 -1.42
C ILE A 70 -1.31 16.17 -1.00
N GLY A 71 -1.16 15.74 0.26
CA GLY A 71 -1.83 14.56 0.81
C GLY A 71 -1.32 13.23 0.26
N GLN A 72 -0.12 13.22 -0.34
CA GLN A 72 0.55 12.01 -0.80
C GLN A 72 1.58 11.56 0.24
N THR A 73 1.25 10.55 1.03
CA THR A 73 2.05 10.09 2.17
C THR A 73 2.48 8.63 2.00
N SER A 74 3.10 8.08 3.05
CA SER A 74 3.44 6.67 3.13
C SER A 74 2.87 6.06 4.42
N PRO A 75 2.67 4.73 4.47
CA PRO A 75 2.26 4.05 5.70
C PRO A 75 3.17 4.37 6.90
N GLU A 76 4.49 4.39 6.67
CA GLU A 76 5.50 4.70 7.69
C GLU A 76 5.37 6.15 8.20
N PHE A 77 5.14 7.10 7.28
CA PHE A 77 4.95 8.50 7.63
C PHE A 77 3.67 8.70 8.46
N ASP A 78 2.57 8.08 8.05
CA ASP A 78 1.29 8.16 8.75
C ASP A 78 1.35 7.52 10.14
N GLU A 79 2.04 6.37 10.28
CA GLU A 79 2.27 5.71 11.55
C GLU A 79 3.12 6.56 12.50
N ALA A 80 4.23 7.13 12.02
CA ALA A 80 5.07 8.03 12.80
C ALA A 80 4.29 9.27 13.24
N ASN A 81 3.53 9.89 12.34
CA ASN A 81 2.74 11.08 12.64
C ASN A 81 1.63 10.79 13.67
N ARG A 82 0.99 9.61 13.59
CA ARG A 82 0.00 9.17 14.58
C ARG A 82 0.60 9.00 15.97
N ASN A 83 1.82 8.46 16.08
CA ASN A 83 2.51 8.29 17.35
C ASN A 83 2.93 9.63 17.97
N LEU A 84 3.35 10.61 17.14
CA LEU A 84 3.68 11.96 17.60
C LEU A 84 2.45 12.74 18.08
N ALA A 85 1.30 12.57 17.41
CA ALA A 85 0.04 13.18 17.82
C ALA A 85 -0.53 12.59 19.12
N ASN A 86 -0.03 11.44 19.57
CA ASN A 86 -0.49 10.75 20.77
C ASN A 86 0.69 10.41 21.71
N PRO A 87 1.32 11.42 22.33
CA PRO A 87 2.55 11.23 23.13
C PRO A 87 2.36 10.45 24.44
N ASN A 88 1.16 9.93 24.73
CA ASN A 88 0.85 9.16 25.95
C ASN A 88 0.65 7.64 25.72
N ALA A 89 1.18 7.09 24.62
CA ALA A 89 1.21 5.65 24.40
C ALA A 89 2.57 5.00 24.74
N ARG A 90 3.23 5.45 25.81
CA ARG A 90 3.98 4.66 26.82
C ARG A 90 4.87 5.55 27.68
#